data_AF-A0A2X1PNT9-F1
#
_entry.id   AF-A0A2X1PNT9-F1
#
_cell.length_a   1.000
_cell.length_b   1.000
_cell.length_c   1.000
_cell.angle_alpha   90.00
_cell.angle_beta   90.00
_cell.angle_gamma   90.00
#
_symmetry.space_group_name_H-M   'P 1'
#
loop_
_entity.id
_entity.type
_entity.pdbx_description
1 polymer ?
#
loop_
_entity_poly.entity_id
_entity_poly.type
_entity_poly.pdbx_seq_one_letter_code
_entity_poly.pdbx_strand_id
1 'polypeptide(L)' 'MHPVEFMGSRERTTKYNKTPAIISHKVSIHYGDSDDDVLAAKEAGVRGIRLMRAANSTYQPMPTLGGYGEEVLINSSY' A
#
# COMPACT_ATOMS: atom_id res chain seq x y z
N MET A 1 -17.03 -7.33 12.86
CA MET A 1 -15.69 -7.45 12.26
C MET A 1 -15.78 -6.85 10.86
N HIS A 2 -14.84 -5.98 10.47
CA HIS A 2 -14.82 -5.45 9.11
C HIS A 2 -14.30 -6.53 8.14
N PRO A 3 -14.80 -6.59 6.89
CA PRO A 3 -14.29 -7.53 5.90
C PRO A 3 -12.81 -7.24 5.61
N VAL A 4 -11.99 -8.29 5.54
CA VAL A 4 -10.55 -8.22 5.23
C VAL A 4 -10.29 -9.08 4.00
N GLU A 5 -9.53 -8.53 3.05
CA GLU A 5 -9.12 -9.25 1.84
C GLU A 5 -7.68 -9.77 1.98
N PHE A 6 -7.51 -11.10 1.88
CA PHE A 6 -6.23 -11.79 2.09
C PHE A 6 -5.56 -12.13 0.75
N MET A 7 -4.57 -11.31 0.35
CA MET A 7 -3.92 -11.39 -0.96
C MET A 7 -2.57 -12.12 -1.02
N GLY A 8 -2.10 -12.68 0.10
CA GLY A 8 -0.72 -13.19 0.23
C GLY A 8 -0.32 -14.27 -0.79
N SER A 9 -1.18 -15.25 -1.03
CA SER A 9 -0.90 -16.44 -1.85
C SER A 9 -1.90 -16.65 -2.98
N ARG A 10 -2.66 -15.62 -3.35
CA ARG A 10 -3.61 -15.71 -4.46
C ARG A 10 -2.90 -15.61 -5.80
N GLU A 11 -3.36 -16.42 -6.76
CA GLU A 11 -3.02 -16.23 -8.16
C GLU A 11 -3.45 -14.83 -8.61
N ARG A 12 -2.59 -14.19 -9.40
CA ARG A 12 -2.80 -12.82 -9.86
C ARG A 12 -2.20 -12.61 -11.25
N THR A 13 -2.83 -11.74 -12.00
CA THR A 13 -2.38 -11.30 -13.33
C THR A 13 -1.67 -9.94 -13.29
N THR A 14 -1.68 -9.27 -12.14
CA THR A 14 -1.03 -7.98 -11.89
C THR A 14 0.35 -8.17 -11.28
N LYS A 15 1.22 -7.16 -11.40
CA LYS A 15 2.57 -7.20 -10.82
C LYS A 15 2.51 -7.21 -9.29
N TYR A 16 1.72 -6.33 -8.69
CA TYR A 16 1.59 -6.23 -7.22
C TYR A 16 0.38 -7.02 -6.72
N ASN A 17 0.50 -7.65 -5.56
CA ASN A 17 -0.50 -8.56 -5.02
C ASN A 17 -1.80 -7.90 -4.57
N LYS A 18 -1.74 -6.62 -4.20
CA LYS A 18 -2.90 -5.84 -3.73
C LYS A 18 -3.73 -5.27 -4.87
N THR A 19 -3.13 -5.06 -6.04
CA THR A 19 -3.78 -4.44 -7.22
C THR A 19 -5.12 -5.12 -7.61
N PRO A 20 -5.24 -6.46 -7.66
CA PRO A 20 -6.50 -7.09 -8.04
C PRO A 20 -7.64 -6.77 -7.06
N ALA A 21 -7.34 -6.70 -5.76
CA ALA A 21 -8.31 -6.34 -4.73
C ALA A 21 -8.70 -4.86 -4.80
N ILE A 22 -7.74 -3.97 -5.05
CA ILE A 22 -8.00 -2.53 -5.25
C ILE A 22 -9.00 -2.33 -6.40
N ILE A 23 -8.79 -3.03 -7.52
CA ILE A 23 -9.66 -2.96 -8.70
C ILE A 23 -11.03 -3.61 -8.42
N SER A 24 -11.06 -4.83 -7.90
CA SER A 24 -12.32 -5.58 -7.70
C SER A 24 -13.28 -4.88 -6.73
N HIS A 25 -12.73 -4.21 -5.71
CA HIS A 25 -13.49 -3.47 -4.71
C HIS A 25 -13.68 -2.00 -5.06
N LYS A 26 -13.24 -1.55 -6.24
CA LYS A 26 -13.38 -0.16 -6.71
C LYS A 26 -12.83 0.86 -5.71
N VAL A 27 -11.71 0.51 -5.07
CA VAL A 27 -11.03 1.38 -4.10
C VAL A 27 -10.55 2.63 -4.83
N SER A 28 -10.85 3.82 -4.30
CA SER A 28 -10.40 5.09 -4.89
C SER A 28 -9.15 5.66 -4.23
N ILE A 29 -8.90 5.29 -2.96
CA ILE A 29 -7.74 5.71 -2.18
C ILE A 29 -7.19 4.49 -1.44
N HIS A 30 -5.89 4.24 -1.57
CA HIS A 30 -5.20 3.15 -0.89
C HIS A 30 -4.11 3.70 0.04
N TYR A 31 -4.18 3.33 1.32
CA TYR A 31 -3.19 3.71 2.33
C TYR A 31 -2.28 2.52 2.64
N GLY A 32 -0.98 2.78 2.80
CA GLY A 32 -0.02 1.76 3.24
C GLY A 32 1.37 2.33 3.47
N ASP A 33 2.20 1.58 4.19
CA ASP A 33 3.55 2.01 4.55
C ASP A 33 4.61 1.51 3.55
N SER A 34 4.36 0.39 2.87
CA SER A 34 5.34 -0.25 2.00
C SER A 34 5.36 0.34 0.59
N ASP A 35 6.48 0.16 -0.12
CA ASP A 35 6.57 0.51 -1.53
C ASP A 35 5.55 -0.26 -2.38
N ASP A 36 5.29 -1.53 -2.04
CA ASP A 36 4.29 -2.36 -2.72
C ASP A 36 2.87 -1.82 -2.58
N ASP A 37 2.52 -1.15 -1.48
CA ASP A 37 1.21 -0.48 -1.33
C ASP A 37 1.06 0.67 -2.34
N VAL A 38 2.07 1.53 -2.40
CA VAL A 38 2.08 2.70 -3.30
C VAL A 38 2.09 2.24 -4.75
N LEU A 39 2.90 1.23 -5.06
CA LEU A 39 3.01 0.71 -6.42
C LEU A 39 1.78 -0.07 -6.86
N ALA A 40 1.11 -0.79 -5.95
CA ALA A 40 -0.18 -1.42 -6.23
C ALA A 40 -1.27 -0.37 -6.53
N ALA A 41 -1.32 0.72 -5.75
CA ALA A 41 -2.23 1.83 -6.00
C ALA A 41 -1.95 2.48 -7.37
N LYS A 42 -0.67 2.71 -7.69
CA LYS A 42 -0.24 3.26 -8.98
C LYS A 42 -0.57 2.34 -10.15
N GLU A 43 -0.37 1.03 -10.01
CA GLU A 43 -0.73 0.03 -11.02
C GLU A 43 -2.25 0.00 -11.26
N ALA A 44 -3.05 0.15 -10.19
CA ALA A 44 -4.50 0.23 -10.29
C ALA A 44 -5.01 1.60 -10.81
N GLY A 45 -4.15 2.61 -10.95
CA GLY A 45 -4.53 3.96 -11.37
C GLY A 45 -5.31 4.73 -10.30
N VAL A 46 -5.12 4.42 -9.02
CA VAL A 46 -5.83 5.04 -7.90
C VAL A 46 -4.87 5.86 -7.01
N ARG A 47 -5.43 6.71 -6.14
CA ARG A 47 -4.63 7.55 -5.25
C ARG A 47 -3.98 6.70 -4.15
N GLY A 48 -2.66 6.56 -4.19
CA GLY A 48 -1.87 5.96 -3.11
C GLY A 48 -1.40 7.02 -2.11
N ILE A 49 -1.54 6.76 -0.81
CA ILE A 49 -1.05 7.64 0.26
C ILE A 49 -0.18 6.83 1.22
N ARG A 50 1.06 7.28 1.42
CA ARG A 50 2.06 6.65 2.27
C ARG A 50 1.78 6.93 3.75
N LEU A 51 1.84 5.87 4.55
CA LEU A 51 1.97 5.96 6.01
C LEU A 51 3.44 5.76 6.42
N MET A 52 3.85 6.37 7.52
CA MET A 52 5.20 6.21 8.05
C MET A 52 5.31 4.92 8.85
N ARG A 53 6.14 3.96 8.41
CA ARG A 53 6.46 2.80 9.24
C ARG A 53 7.10 3.25 10.55
N ALA A 54 6.62 2.74 11.68
CA ALA A 54 7.13 3.09 13.00
C ALA A 54 8.63 2.77 13.11
N ALA A 55 9.42 3.69 13.69
CA ALA A 55 10.88 3.59 13.76
C ALA A 55 11.39 2.35 14.51
N ASN A 56 10.59 1.81 15.43
CA ASN A 56 10.87 0.61 16.20
C ASN A 56 10.38 -0.69 15.52
N SER A 57 9.88 -0.63 14.28
CA SER A 57 9.50 -1.81 13.53
C SER A 57 10.72 -2.71 13.28
N THR A 58 10.53 -4.02 13.44
CA THR A 58 11.52 -5.04 13.08
C THR A 58 11.59 -5.27 11.57
N TYR A 59 10.63 -4.74 10.79
CA TYR A 59 10.62 -4.92 9.35
C TYR A 59 11.51 -3.87 8.66
N GLN A 60 12.75 -4.28 8.41
CA GLN A 60 13.81 -3.48 7.80
C GLN A 60 14.17 -4.00 6.39
N PRO A 61 14.72 -3.15 5.50
CA PRO A 61 14.96 -1.72 5.69
C PRO A 61 13.67 -0.89 5.70
N MET A 62 13.75 0.34 6.22
CA MET A 62 12.63 1.29 6.16
C MET A 62 12.35 1.73 4.70
N PRO A 63 11.08 1.82 4.28
CA PRO A 63 10.72 2.36 2.97
C PRO A 63 11.11 3.84 2.84
N THR A 64 11.40 4.28 1.61
CA THR A 64 11.62 5.69 1.32
C THR A 64 10.30 6.43 1.25
N LEU A 65 10.06 7.34 2.19
CA LEU A 65 8.84 8.15 2.25
C LEU A 65 8.79 9.12 1.06
N GLY A 66 7.75 9.02 0.21
CA GLY A 66 7.60 9.87 -0.98
C GLY A 66 8.44 9.44 -2.18
N GLY A 67 9.08 8.27 -2.13
CA GLY A 67 10.04 7.82 -3.14
C GLY A 67 9.47 7.66 -4.56
N TYR A 68 8.15 7.56 -4.72
CA TYR A 68 7.47 7.48 -6.02
C TYR A 68 6.66 8.74 -6.36
N GLY A 69 6.84 9.83 -5.60
CA GLY A 69 6.11 11.08 -5.76
C GLY A 69 4.70 11.07 -5.15
N GLU A 70 4.38 10.07 -4.33
CA GLU A 70 3.11 9.98 -3.61
C GLU A 70 3.05 10.92 -2.39
N GLU A 71 1.83 11.23 -1.96
CA GLU A 71 1.59 11.97 -0.72
C GLU A 71 1.98 11.12 0.51
N VAL A 72 2.58 11.75 1.51
CA VAL A 72 2.93 11.11 2.79
C VAL A 72 2.13 11.77 3.91
N LEU A 73 1.39 10.98 4.67
CA LEU A 73 0.65 11.49 5.82
C LEU A 73 1.64 11.85 6.95
N ILE A 74 1.67 13.11 7.35
CA ILE A 74 2.52 13.58 8.45
C ILE A 74 2.13 12.91 9.77
N ASN A 75 3.12 12.68 10.64
CA ASN A 75 2.91 12.11 11.98
C ASN A 75 2.13 10.79 11.99
N SER A 76 2.27 9.96 10.96
CA SER A 76 1.49 8.71 10.79
C SER A 76 2.20 7.45 11.29
N SER A 77 3.22 7.61 12.14
CA SER A 77 4.00 6.50 12.70
C SER A 77 3.52 6.02 14.07
N TYR A 78 2.43 6.59 14.59
CA TYR A 78 1.83 6.29 15.90
C TYR A 78 0.31 6.45 15.87
#